data_AF-A0A812N230-F1
#
_entry.id   AF-A0A812N230-F1
#
_cell.length_a   1.000
_cell.length_b   1.000
_cell.length_c   1.000
_cell.angle_alpha   90.00
_cell.angle_beta   90.00
_cell.angle_gamma   90.00
#
_symmetry.space_group_name_H-M   'P 1'
#
loop_
_entity.id
_entity.type
_entity.pdbx_description
1 polymer ?
#
loop_
_entity_poly.entity_id
_entity_poly.type
_entity_poly.pdbx_seq_one_letter_code
_entity_poly.pdbx_strand_id
1 'polypeptide(L)'
;MASASRVDLNADDKGLRTCWTSCNVLPEWQGAILQHHKLETLDDFVFMINKQEWETSLNAFCQEVNAIRDNRLALARVKASWQAGSTAIQACQQTAIKHQSDMDLDDPLPEATLQTLQHDWKRSYQLVMEPHLEPADSLRGRVYREFKRRTMSVLDARKIKTIVAQSMPSREENILLHTGVVLQMHKESLAPLRSADSDGVERKMIGLTESLNYADVSLRNCMEFGGGSLAWYERNDKLTRGKMASLVRRGDNACTALATALQETHLEWRSPPARSLESAGAPEPKRRVTADPSATSPNKAPRLQTVSMAKGGRKFCKAYNDGRGCNRSPCPDLHTCDVRLPSGAACNSTQHTRLQHPA
;
A
#
# COMPACT_ATOMS: atom_id res chain seq x y z
N MET A 1 -8.18 -21.46 33.55
CA MET A 1 -9.05 -21.73 32.39
C MET A 1 -8.17 -21.72 31.16
N ALA A 2 -8.02 -22.88 30.50
CA ALA A 2 -7.13 -23.04 29.35
C ALA A 2 -7.59 -22.12 28.21
N SER A 3 -6.63 -21.42 27.60
CA SER A 3 -6.85 -20.62 26.40
C SER A 3 -7.46 -21.52 25.31
N ALA A 4 -8.72 -21.29 24.95
CA ALA A 4 -9.31 -21.92 23.78
C ALA A 4 -8.50 -21.46 22.55
N SER A 5 -7.59 -22.31 22.07
CA SER A 5 -6.91 -22.07 20.80
C SER A 5 -7.98 -21.96 19.72
N ARG A 6 -8.03 -20.80 19.09
CA ARG A 6 -9.05 -20.41 18.11
C ARG A 6 -8.98 -21.38 16.93
N VAL A 7 -10.02 -22.19 16.75
CA VAL A 7 -10.15 -23.12 15.62
C VAL A 7 -10.21 -22.29 14.33
N ASP A 8 -9.24 -22.47 13.45
CA ASP A 8 -9.17 -21.76 12.16
C ASP A 8 -9.89 -22.57 11.08
N LEU A 9 -11.09 -22.13 10.73
CA LEU A 9 -11.94 -22.78 9.73
C LEU A 9 -11.46 -22.54 8.28
N ASN A 10 -10.47 -21.67 8.07
CA ASN A 10 -9.92 -21.38 6.74
C ASN A 10 -8.72 -22.24 6.37
N ALA A 11 -8.25 -23.10 7.28
CA ALA A 11 -7.23 -24.09 6.98
C ALA A 11 -7.77 -25.16 6.01
N ASP A 12 -6.87 -25.88 5.32
CA ASP A 12 -7.25 -26.91 4.34
C ASP A 12 -8.13 -28.02 4.96
N ASP A 13 -7.93 -28.34 6.24
CA ASP A 13 -8.73 -29.30 7.02
C ASP A 13 -9.91 -28.64 7.76
N LYS A 14 -10.21 -27.37 7.44
CA LYS A 14 -11.16 -26.51 8.15
C LYS A 14 -10.95 -26.47 9.66
N GLY A 15 -9.70 -26.61 10.13
CA GLY A 15 -9.34 -26.51 11.54
C GLY A 15 -9.55 -27.79 12.35
N LEU A 16 -9.74 -28.94 11.70
CA LEU A 16 -9.93 -30.25 12.35
C LEU A 16 -8.78 -30.59 13.31
N ARG A 17 -7.53 -30.53 12.83
CA ARG A 17 -6.34 -30.86 13.63
C ARG A 17 -6.12 -29.88 14.77
N THR A 18 -6.37 -28.59 14.53
CA THR A 18 -6.28 -27.55 15.55
C THR A 18 -7.31 -27.78 16.66
N CYS A 19 -8.54 -28.16 16.29
CA CYS A 19 -9.60 -28.50 17.24
C CYS A 19 -9.22 -29.70 18.10
N TRP A 20 -8.77 -30.80 17.48
CA TRP A 20 -8.36 -32.00 18.20
C TRP A 20 -7.16 -31.78 19.12
N THR A 21 -6.18 -31.01 18.66
CA THR A 21 -5.00 -30.65 19.47
C THR A 21 -5.39 -29.79 20.66
N SER A 22 -6.32 -28.84 20.48
CA SER A 22 -6.83 -27.99 21.58
C SER A 22 -7.49 -28.77 22.71
N CYS A 23 -8.11 -29.90 22.37
CA CYS A 23 -8.77 -30.79 23.31
C CYS A 23 -7.86 -31.94 23.79
N ASN A 24 -6.56 -31.88 23.49
CA ASN A 24 -5.56 -32.89 23.86
C ASN A 24 -5.85 -34.30 23.31
N VAL A 25 -6.50 -34.43 22.15
CA VAL A 25 -6.61 -35.72 21.46
C VAL A 25 -5.20 -36.10 20.98
N LEU A 26 -4.69 -37.26 21.38
CA LEU A 26 -3.31 -37.65 21.05
C LEU A 26 -3.13 -37.91 19.54
N PRO A 27 -1.96 -37.59 18.94
CA PRO A 27 -1.73 -37.78 17.50
C PRO A 27 -1.98 -39.20 17.00
N GLU A 28 -1.68 -40.21 17.81
CA GLU A 28 -1.92 -41.62 17.51
C GLU A 28 -3.43 -41.92 17.35
N TRP A 29 -4.26 -41.33 18.21
CA TRP A 29 -5.72 -41.46 18.14
C TRP A 29 -6.28 -40.69 16.96
N GLN A 30 -5.75 -39.49 16.70
CA GLN A 30 -6.13 -38.69 15.53
C GLN A 30 -5.87 -39.47 14.24
N GLY A 31 -4.68 -40.07 14.09
CA GLY A 31 -4.31 -40.88 12.93
C GLY A 31 -5.23 -42.08 12.72
N ALA A 32 -5.54 -42.81 13.79
CA ALA A 32 -6.44 -43.96 13.73
C ALA A 32 -7.88 -43.56 13.33
N ILE A 33 -8.38 -42.44 13.85
CA ILE A 33 -9.71 -41.92 13.50
C ILE A 33 -9.75 -41.47 12.03
N LEU A 34 -8.77 -40.70 11.56
CA LEU A 34 -8.68 -40.23 10.17
C LEU A 34 -8.61 -41.40 9.19
N GLN A 35 -7.82 -42.42 9.51
CA GLN A 35 -7.65 -43.58 8.64
C GLN A 35 -8.92 -44.44 8.55
N HIS A 36 -9.63 -44.62 9.67
CA HIS A 36 -10.84 -45.45 9.71
C HIS A 36 -12.04 -44.75 9.07
N HIS A 37 -12.31 -43.51 9.49
CA HIS A 37 -13.52 -42.77 9.10
C HIS A 37 -13.35 -41.89 7.87
N LYS A 38 -12.13 -41.79 7.32
CA LYS A 38 -11.80 -41.00 6.13
C LYS A 38 -12.26 -39.55 6.21
N LEU A 39 -12.09 -38.95 7.39
CA LEU A 39 -12.43 -37.54 7.62
C LEU A 39 -11.35 -36.65 7.01
N GLU A 40 -11.75 -35.64 6.27
CA GLU A 40 -10.83 -34.64 5.68
C GLU A 40 -10.98 -33.29 6.38
N THR A 41 -12.21 -32.93 6.77
CA THR A 41 -12.50 -31.61 7.33
C THR A 41 -13.20 -31.66 8.69
N LEU A 42 -13.18 -30.53 9.39
CA LEU A 42 -13.92 -30.36 10.64
C LEU A 42 -15.44 -30.52 10.45
N ASP A 43 -15.96 -30.10 9.30
CA ASP A 43 -17.37 -30.26 8.96
C ASP A 43 -17.74 -31.75 8.89
N ASP A 44 -16.92 -32.57 8.23
CA ASP A 44 -17.16 -34.02 8.13
C ASP A 44 -17.25 -34.64 9.53
N PHE A 45 -16.31 -34.30 10.41
CA PHE A 45 -16.31 -34.80 11.78
C PHE A 45 -17.56 -34.37 12.57
N VAL A 46 -17.97 -33.10 12.45
CA VAL A 46 -19.09 -32.57 13.25
C VAL A 46 -20.44 -33.06 12.72
N PHE A 47 -20.63 -33.10 11.39
CA PHE A 47 -21.91 -33.45 10.76
C PHE A 47 -22.11 -34.96 10.56
N MET A 48 -21.06 -35.77 10.60
CA MET A 48 -21.18 -37.24 10.59
C MET A 48 -21.83 -37.78 11.88
N ILE A 49 -21.77 -37.02 12.98
CA ILE A 49 -22.37 -37.38 14.26
C ILE A 49 -23.81 -36.87 14.31
N ASN A 50 -24.75 -37.74 14.72
CA ASN A 50 -26.15 -37.33 14.88
C ASN A 50 -26.28 -36.29 16.00
N LYS A 51 -26.73 -35.09 15.66
CA LYS A 51 -26.86 -33.97 16.61
C LYS A 51 -27.82 -34.23 17.78
N GLN A 52 -28.89 -35.00 17.58
CA GLN A 52 -29.91 -35.24 18.61
C GLN A 52 -29.41 -36.19 19.70
N GLU A 53 -28.58 -37.17 19.32
CA GLU A 53 -28.02 -38.19 20.20
C GLU A 53 -26.48 -38.19 20.14
N TRP A 54 -25.89 -36.99 20.13
CA TRP A 54 -24.48 -36.80 19.78
C TRP A 54 -23.55 -37.60 20.69
N GLU A 55 -23.85 -37.71 22.00
CA GLU A 55 -23.02 -38.49 22.93
C GLU A 55 -23.00 -39.99 22.63
N THR A 56 -24.15 -40.57 22.30
CA THR A 56 -24.29 -41.99 21.98
C THR A 56 -23.66 -42.29 20.63
N SER A 57 -23.92 -41.43 19.64
CA SER A 57 -23.35 -41.52 18.29
C SER A 57 -21.82 -41.39 18.31
N LEU A 58 -21.26 -40.48 19.12
CA LEU A 58 -19.81 -40.37 19.31
C LEU A 58 -19.20 -41.57 20.01
N ASN A 59 -19.92 -42.19 20.95
CA ASN A 59 -19.44 -43.39 21.60
C ASN A 59 -19.36 -44.56 20.60
N ALA A 60 -20.41 -44.77 19.79
CA ALA A 60 -20.39 -45.75 18.70
C ALA A 60 -19.25 -45.47 17.70
N PHE A 61 -19.08 -44.21 17.30
CA PHE A 61 -17.99 -43.76 16.43
C PHE A 61 -16.59 -44.12 16.97
N CYS A 62 -16.37 -43.97 18.28
CA CYS A 62 -15.10 -44.33 18.92
C CYS A 62 -14.95 -45.86 19.06
N GLN A 63 -16.03 -46.61 19.26
CA GLN A 63 -15.99 -48.07 19.41
C GLN A 63 -15.59 -48.78 18.11
N GLU A 64 -15.91 -48.19 16.96
CA GLU A 64 -15.51 -48.73 15.64
C GLU A 64 -14.00 -48.64 15.39
N VAL A 65 -13.29 -47.75 16.10
CA VAL A 65 -11.84 -47.57 15.92
C VAL A 65 -11.08 -48.39 16.95
N ASN A 66 -10.46 -49.48 16.48
CA ASN A 66 -9.72 -50.44 17.32
C ASN A 66 -8.68 -49.80 18.27
N ALA A 67 -8.03 -48.69 17.87
CA ALA A 67 -7.00 -48.02 18.66
C ALA A 67 -7.53 -47.23 19.87
N ILE A 68 -8.81 -46.86 19.87
CA ILE A 68 -9.45 -46.05 20.92
C ILE A 68 -10.66 -46.74 21.55
N ARG A 69 -11.02 -47.94 21.08
CA ARG A 69 -12.07 -48.76 21.64
C ARG A 69 -11.83 -48.98 23.15
N ASP A 70 -12.88 -48.78 23.93
CA ASP A 70 -12.89 -48.90 25.40
C ASP A 70 -12.00 -47.88 26.16
N ASN A 71 -11.36 -46.94 25.46
CA ASN A 71 -10.55 -45.90 26.10
C ASN A 71 -11.42 -44.71 26.53
N ARG A 72 -11.80 -44.69 27.81
CA ARG A 72 -12.63 -43.64 28.42
C ARG A 72 -12.03 -42.23 28.30
N LEU A 73 -10.70 -42.11 28.34
CA LEU A 73 -10.01 -40.82 28.22
C LEU A 73 -10.05 -40.30 26.78
N ALA A 74 -9.83 -41.18 25.81
CA ALA A 74 -9.96 -40.84 24.39
C ALA A 74 -11.39 -40.37 24.09
N LEU A 75 -12.41 -41.11 24.54
CA LEU A 75 -13.81 -40.74 24.37
C LEU A 75 -14.12 -39.35 24.94
N ALA A 76 -13.67 -39.04 26.17
CA ALA A 76 -13.91 -37.74 26.79
C ALA A 76 -13.29 -36.57 25.98
N ARG A 77 -12.07 -36.76 25.46
CA ARG A 77 -11.37 -35.74 24.65
C ARG A 77 -11.99 -35.57 23.27
N VAL A 78 -12.44 -36.66 22.64
CA VAL A 78 -13.17 -36.59 21.37
C VAL A 78 -14.52 -35.89 21.56
N LYS A 79 -15.26 -36.17 22.65
CA LYS A 79 -16.49 -35.43 23.01
C LYS A 79 -16.24 -33.92 23.16
N ALA A 80 -15.21 -33.54 23.92
CA ALA A 80 -14.83 -32.13 24.08
C ALA A 80 -14.51 -31.48 22.73
N SER A 81 -13.81 -32.19 21.85
CA SER A 81 -13.46 -31.70 20.51
C SER A 81 -14.67 -31.50 19.60
N TRP A 82 -15.67 -32.38 19.67
CA TRP A 82 -16.90 -32.20 18.89
C TRP A 82 -17.70 -30.99 19.36
N GLN A 83 -17.82 -30.77 20.68
CA GLN A 83 -18.49 -29.59 21.22
C GLN A 83 -17.76 -28.30 20.83
N ALA A 84 -16.42 -28.29 20.89
CA ALA A 84 -15.60 -27.17 20.47
C ALA A 84 -15.76 -26.88 18.97
N GLY A 85 -15.71 -27.92 18.13
CA GLY A 85 -15.91 -27.84 16.68
C GLY A 85 -17.30 -27.34 16.29
N SER A 86 -18.35 -27.90 16.90
CA SER A 86 -19.74 -27.47 16.66
C SER A 86 -19.96 -26.01 17.04
N THR A 87 -19.40 -25.59 18.18
CA THR A 87 -19.45 -24.19 18.63
C THR A 87 -18.72 -23.25 17.66
N ALA A 88 -17.54 -23.66 17.17
CA ALA A 88 -16.77 -22.88 16.22
C ALA A 88 -17.51 -22.69 14.88
N ILE A 89 -18.11 -23.76 14.35
CA ILE A 89 -18.91 -23.72 13.11
C ILE A 89 -20.12 -22.80 13.29
N GLN A 90 -20.87 -22.93 14.40
CA GLN A 90 -22.03 -22.09 14.69
C GLN A 90 -21.65 -20.60 14.82
N ALA A 91 -20.55 -20.29 15.49
CA ALA A 91 -20.06 -18.92 15.63
C ALA A 91 -19.68 -18.31 14.27
N CYS A 92 -19.08 -19.11 13.38
CA CYS A 92 -18.76 -18.67 12.02
C CYS A 92 -20.02 -18.43 11.18
N GLN A 93 -21.01 -19.32 11.25
CA GLN A 93 -22.29 -19.17 10.56
C GLN A 93 -23.07 -17.93 11.05
N GLN A 94 -23.11 -17.68 12.35
CA GLN A 94 -23.73 -16.47 12.90
C GLN A 94 -23.00 -15.19 12.47
N THR A 95 -21.67 -15.25 12.36
CA THR A 95 -20.88 -14.12 11.86
C THR A 95 -21.16 -13.85 10.39
N ALA A 96 -21.23 -14.89 9.55
CA ALA A 96 -21.59 -14.78 8.14
C ALA A 96 -23.00 -14.18 7.93
N ILE A 97 -23.97 -14.57 8.75
CA ILE A 97 -25.34 -14.01 8.72
C ILE A 97 -25.34 -12.52 9.08
N LYS A 98 -24.52 -12.10 10.08
CA LYS A 98 -24.37 -10.67 10.42
C LYS A 98 -23.64 -9.84 9.37
N HIS A 99 -22.81 -10.47 8.53
CA HIS A 99 -22.16 -9.77 7.41
C HIS A 99 -23.13 -9.46 6.25
N GLN A 100 -24.31 -10.12 6.20
CA GLN A 100 -25.32 -9.85 5.16
C GLN A 100 -26.17 -8.61 5.43
N SER A 101 -26.22 -8.09 6.66
CA SER A 101 -26.84 -6.78 6.94
C SER A 101 -25.79 -5.68 6.80
N ASP A 102 -25.55 -5.22 5.57
CA ASP A 102 -24.72 -4.06 5.23
C ASP A 102 -25.16 -2.76 5.96
N MET A 103 -26.36 -2.78 6.55
CA MET A 103 -26.94 -1.71 7.39
C MET A 103 -26.20 -1.49 8.73
N ASP A 104 -25.58 -2.51 9.32
CA ASP A 104 -24.89 -2.38 10.63
C ASP A 104 -23.51 -1.70 10.51
N LEU A 105 -22.90 -1.70 9.32
CA LEU A 105 -21.56 -1.14 9.17
C LEU A 105 -21.54 0.39 9.26
N ASP A 106 -22.56 1.05 8.70
CA ASP A 106 -22.65 2.51 8.59
C ASP A 106 -23.35 3.18 9.79
N ASP A 107 -23.84 2.40 10.75
CA ASP A 107 -24.50 2.93 11.94
C ASP A 107 -23.51 3.73 12.81
N PRO A 108 -23.95 4.84 13.44
CA PRO A 108 -23.08 5.63 14.31
C PRO A 108 -22.56 4.76 15.47
N LEU A 109 -21.30 4.98 15.85
CA LEU A 109 -20.73 4.32 17.02
C LEU A 109 -21.28 4.95 18.30
N PRO A 110 -21.31 4.20 19.43
CA PRO A 110 -21.61 4.79 20.72
C PRO A 110 -20.65 5.94 21.06
N GLU A 111 -21.17 7.02 21.63
CA GLU A 111 -20.43 8.26 21.95
C GLU A 111 -19.12 7.99 22.73
N ALA A 112 -19.17 7.11 23.74
CA ALA A 112 -17.99 6.72 24.51
C ALA A 112 -16.87 6.11 23.64
N THR A 113 -17.23 5.36 22.59
CA THR A 113 -16.27 4.79 21.64
C THR A 113 -15.68 5.89 20.75
N LEU A 114 -16.50 6.82 20.26
CA LEU A 114 -16.03 7.95 19.45
C LEU A 114 -15.04 8.83 20.21
N GLN A 115 -15.32 9.14 21.48
CA GLN A 115 -14.44 9.92 22.36
C GLN A 115 -13.11 9.21 22.61
N THR A 116 -13.15 7.89 22.83
CA THR A 116 -11.92 7.08 22.98
C THR A 116 -11.06 7.14 21.71
N LEU A 117 -11.68 6.94 20.53
CA LEU A 117 -10.97 7.01 19.25
C LEU A 117 -10.35 8.40 19.01
N GLN A 118 -11.06 9.46 19.36
CA GLN A 118 -10.57 10.84 19.19
C GLN A 118 -9.42 11.14 20.17
N HIS A 119 -9.53 10.68 21.42
CA HIS A 119 -8.45 10.77 22.40
C HIS A 119 -7.19 10.03 21.92
N ASP A 120 -7.34 8.79 21.43
CA ASP A 120 -6.23 7.98 20.96
C ASP A 120 -5.57 8.56 19.70
N TRP A 121 -6.37 9.13 18.79
CA TRP A 121 -5.87 9.86 17.63
C TRP A 121 -5.02 11.06 18.05
N LYS A 122 -5.56 11.92 18.94
CA LYS A 122 -4.85 13.10 19.45
C LYS A 122 -3.57 12.71 20.19
N ARG A 123 -3.61 11.64 20.98
CA ARG A 123 -2.43 11.12 21.70
C ARG A 123 -1.36 10.62 20.74
N SER A 124 -1.75 9.91 19.69
CA SER A 124 -0.82 9.25 18.76
C SER A 124 -0.22 10.22 17.75
N TYR A 125 -1.05 11.09 17.18
CA TYR A 125 -0.68 11.93 16.05
C TYR A 125 -0.53 13.41 16.40
N GLN A 126 -1.04 13.86 17.55
CA GLN A 126 -1.06 15.27 17.96
C GLN A 126 -1.71 16.19 16.92
N LEU A 127 -2.66 15.66 16.15
CA LEU A 127 -3.39 16.38 15.12
C LEU A 127 -4.87 16.49 15.52
N VAL A 128 -5.44 17.68 15.32
CA VAL A 128 -6.88 17.93 15.38
C VAL A 128 -7.34 18.19 13.95
N MET A 129 -8.30 17.39 13.46
CA MET A 129 -8.84 17.60 12.13
C MET A 129 -9.85 18.74 12.16
N GLU A 130 -9.78 19.60 11.16
CA GLU A 130 -10.82 20.60 10.93
C GLU A 130 -12.13 19.91 10.52
N PRO A 131 -13.32 20.44 10.88
CA PRO A 131 -14.61 19.78 10.61
C PRO A 131 -14.86 19.43 9.14
N HIS A 132 -14.27 20.18 8.22
CA HIS A 132 -14.38 19.95 6.78
C HIS A 132 -13.45 18.85 6.24
N LEU A 133 -12.52 18.34 7.08
CA LEU A 133 -11.65 17.19 6.81
C LEU A 133 -12.03 15.98 7.67
N GLU A 134 -12.78 16.22 8.75
CA GLU A 134 -13.18 15.16 9.67
C GLU A 134 -14.23 14.24 9.01
N PRO A 135 -14.00 12.91 8.99
CA PRO A 135 -14.91 11.97 8.37
C PRO A 135 -16.25 11.92 9.11
N ALA A 136 -17.34 11.75 8.36
CA ALA A 136 -18.67 11.51 8.88
C ALA A 136 -18.72 10.29 9.82
N ASP A 137 -19.65 10.30 10.78
CA ASP A 137 -19.75 9.23 11.79
C ASP A 137 -20.05 7.85 11.20
N SER A 138 -20.76 7.81 10.07
CA SER A 138 -21.01 6.58 9.33
C SER A 138 -19.71 5.94 8.82
N LEU A 139 -18.81 6.76 8.26
CA LEU A 139 -17.51 6.29 7.78
C LEU A 139 -16.61 5.85 8.94
N ARG A 140 -16.61 6.59 10.06
CA ARG A 140 -15.88 6.20 11.28
C ARG A 140 -16.39 4.86 11.81
N GLY A 141 -17.71 4.66 11.82
CA GLY A 141 -18.35 3.43 12.20
C GLY A 141 -17.96 2.25 11.33
N ARG A 142 -18.02 2.42 10.00
CA ARG A 142 -17.63 1.39 9.04
C ARG A 142 -16.18 0.97 9.24
N VAL A 143 -15.26 1.94 9.23
CA VAL A 143 -13.82 1.67 9.40
C VAL A 143 -13.56 0.95 10.73
N TYR A 144 -14.11 1.44 11.85
CA TYR A 144 -13.92 0.79 13.14
C TYR A 144 -14.40 -0.67 13.15
N ARG A 145 -15.61 -0.92 12.63
CA ARG A 145 -16.19 -2.27 12.60
C ARG A 145 -15.41 -3.19 11.66
N GLU A 146 -14.97 -2.69 10.50
CA GLU A 146 -14.17 -3.46 9.54
C GLU A 146 -12.82 -3.88 10.12
N PHE A 147 -12.10 -2.96 10.76
CA PHE A 147 -10.85 -3.29 11.44
C PHE A 147 -11.07 -4.28 12.58
N LYS A 148 -12.15 -4.11 13.36
CA LYS A 148 -12.49 -5.03 14.46
C LYS A 148 -12.87 -6.42 13.96
N ARG A 149 -13.60 -6.50 12.84
CA ARG A 149 -14.01 -7.76 12.20
C ARG A 149 -12.91 -8.38 11.32
N ARG A 150 -11.85 -7.63 11.02
CA ARG A 150 -10.78 -7.99 10.07
C ARG A 150 -11.34 -8.32 8.69
N THR A 151 -12.32 -7.54 8.26
CA THR A 151 -12.98 -7.66 6.96
C THR A 151 -12.80 -6.38 6.16
N MET A 152 -12.72 -6.49 4.84
CA MET A 152 -12.56 -5.35 3.94
C MET A 152 -13.77 -5.28 3.00
N SER A 153 -14.36 -4.10 2.83
CA SER A 153 -15.44 -3.87 1.87
C SER A 153 -15.08 -2.77 0.87
N VAL A 154 -15.81 -2.72 -0.25
CA VAL A 154 -15.67 -1.65 -1.25
C VAL A 154 -16.77 -0.64 -1.01
N LEU A 155 -16.38 0.62 -0.80
CA LEU A 155 -17.30 1.74 -0.60
C LEU A 155 -17.31 2.65 -1.83
N ASP A 156 -18.50 3.02 -2.32
CA ASP A 156 -18.63 4.06 -3.35
C ASP A 156 -18.06 5.38 -2.81
N ALA A 157 -17.14 5.99 -3.56
CA ALA A 157 -16.50 7.25 -3.18
C ALA A 157 -17.52 8.37 -2.87
N ARG A 158 -18.71 8.34 -3.47
CA ARG A 158 -19.79 9.31 -3.19
C ARG A 158 -20.39 9.17 -1.79
N LYS A 159 -20.25 8.01 -1.15
CA LYS A 159 -20.68 7.78 0.24
C LYS A 159 -19.63 8.28 1.26
N ILE A 160 -18.42 8.63 0.80
CA ILE A 160 -17.36 9.18 1.65
C ILE A 160 -17.67 10.66 1.87
N LYS A 161 -18.17 10.98 3.06
CA LYS A 161 -18.55 12.34 3.45
C LYS A 161 -17.76 12.79 4.67
N THR A 162 -17.58 14.10 4.76
CA THR A 162 -17.10 14.76 5.97
C THR A 162 -18.29 15.14 6.85
N ILE A 163 -18.05 15.46 8.12
CA ILE A 163 -19.11 15.88 9.06
C ILE A 163 -19.91 17.06 8.47
N VAL A 164 -19.19 18.04 7.89
CA VAL A 164 -19.81 19.21 7.25
C VAL A 164 -20.66 18.77 6.04
N ALA A 165 -20.17 17.89 5.18
CA ALA A 165 -20.94 17.41 4.03
C ALA A 165 -22.17 16.57 4.42
N GLN A 166 -22.09 15.81 5.52
CA GLN A 166 -23.22 15.03 6.04
C GLN A 166 -24.32 15.93 6.63
N SER A 167 -23.94 17.06 7.22
CA SER A 167 -24.88 18.03 7.80
C SER A 167 -25.62 18.89 6.76
N MET A 168 -25.23 18.84 5.47
CA MET A 168 -25.88 19.62 4.42
C MET A 168 -27.19 18.96 3.95
N PRO A 169 -28.27 19.74 3.78
CA PRO A 169 -29.53 19.20 3.30
C PRO A 169 -29.42 18.75 1.84
N SER A 170 -29.93 17.54 1.55
CA SER A 170 -30.12 17.07 0.18
C SER A 170 -31.29 17.82 -0.47
N ARG A 171 -31.13 18.27 -1.71
CA ARG A 171 -32.23 18.82 -2.50
C ARG A 171 -32.83 17.73 -3.38
N GLU A 172 -34.14 17.58 -3.33
CA GLU A 172 -34.89 16.75 -4.26
C GLU A 172 -35.50 17.66 -5.32
N GLU A 173 -35.08 17.47 -6.57
CA GLU A 173 -35.67 18.13 -7.72
C GLU A 173 -36.61 17.13 -8.41
N ASN A 174 -37.91 17.41 -8.37
CA ASN A 174 -38.93 16.62 -9.05
C ASN A 174 -39.28 17.29 -10.38
N ILE A 175 -38.88 16.66 -11.49
CA ILE A 175 -39.16 17.15 -12.84
C ILE A 175 -40.29 16.31 -13.44
N LEU A 176 -41.45 16.94 -13.68
CA LEU A 176 -42.56 16.28 -14.35
C LEU A 176 -42.27 16.22 -15.86
N LEU A 177 -42.03 15.02 -16.40
CA LEU A 177 -41.67 14.84 -17.81
C LEU A 177 -42.91 14.85 -18.72
N HIS A 178 -44.00 14.22 -18.27
CA HIS A 178 -45.33 14.24 -18.88
C HIS A 178 -46.37 13.71 -17.88
N THR A 179 -47.68 13.84 -18.14
CA THR A 179 -48.76 13.46 -17.22
C THR A 179 -48.56 12.05 -16.63
N GLY A 180 -48.19 11.99 -15.35
CA GLY A 180 -48.00 10.75 -14.60
C GLY A 180 -46.55 10.29 -14.40
N VAL A 181 -45.56 10.92 -15.05
CA VAL A 181 -44.13 10.56 -14.89
C VAL A 181 -43.34 11.69 -14.25
N VAL A 182 -42.83 11.44 -13.06
CA VAL A 182 -41.96 12.35 -12.30
C VAL A 182 -40.54 11.77 -12.26
N LEU A 183 -39.58 12.55 -12.73
CA LEU A 183 -38.15 12.29 -12.56
C LEU A 183 -37.70 12.95 -11.25
N GLN A 184 -37.45 12.12 -10.24
CA GLN A 184 -36.90 12.57 -8.95
C GLN A 184 -35.37 12.53 -9.02
N MET A 185 -34.75 13.70 -8.97
CA MET A 185 -33.30 13.85 -8.88
C MET A 185 -32.90 14.19 -7.46
N HIS A 186 -32.15 13.31 -6.82
CA HIS A 186 -31.43 13.65 -5.60
C HIS A 186 -30.17 14.43 -5.96
N LYS A 187 -30.20 15.73 -5.72
CA LYS A 187 -29.05 16.61 -5.92
C LYS A 187 -28.43 16.92 -4.56
N GLU A 188 -27.28 16.31 -4.31
CA GLU A 188 -26.47 16.68 -3.16
C GLU A 188 -25.86 18.06 -3.40
N SER A 189 -26.19 19.01 -2.52
CA SER A 189 -25.57 20.33 -2.52
C SER A 189 -24.21 20.22 -1.85
N LEU A 190 -23.15 19.99 -2.63
CA LEU A 190 -21.79 20.12 -2.14
C LEU A 190 -21.49 21.61 -1.96
N ALA A 191 -21.35 22.10 -0.72
CA ALA A 191 -20.76 23.43 -0.53
C ALA A 191 -19.34 23.38 -1.13
N PRO A 192 -18.99 24.28 -2.05
CA PRO A 192 -17.64 24.35 -2.53
C PRO A 192 -16.75 24.75 -1.35
N LEU A 193 -15.95 23.81 -0.83
CA LEU A 193 -14.89 24.13 0.12
C LEU A 193 -13.89 25.00 -0.65
N ARG A 194 -14.03 26.32 -0.46
CA ARG A 194 -13.13 27.30 -1.02
C ARG A 194 -12.06 27.61 0.02
N SER A 195 -10.80 27.56 -0.39
CA SER A 195 -9.70 28.08 0.39
C SER A 195 -9.17 29.34 -0.29
N ALA A 196 -8.75 30.32 0.50
CA ALA A 196 -7.96 31.42 -0.03
C ALA A 196 -6.67 30.83 -0.62
N ASP A 197 -6.37 31.22 -1.85
CA ASP A 197 -5.13 30.90 -2.53
C ASP A 197 -4.07 31.98 -2.23
N SER A 198 -2.84 31.81 -2.72
CA SER A 198 -1.72 32.73 -2.45
C SER A 198 -1.94 34.16 -2.96
N ASP A 199 -2.86 34.36 -3.90
CA ASP A 199 -3.30 35.66 -4.42
C ASP A 199 -4.53 36.22 -3.67
N GLY A 200 -4.98 35.56 -2.60
CA GLY A 200 -6.14 35.94 -1.81
C GLY A 200 -7.49 35.61 -2.46
N VAL A 201 -7.51 35.01 -3.65
CA VAL A 201 -8.75 34.60 -4.32
C VAL A 201 -9.22 33.25 -3.77
N GLU A 202 -10.48 33.17 -3.39
CA GLU A 202 -11.08 31.93 -2.91
C GLU A 202 -11.36 30.94 -4.05
N ARG A 203 -10.62 29.82 -4.05
CA ARG A 203 -10.75 28.73 -5.04
C ARG A 203 -11.07 27.40 -4.37
N LYS A 204 -11.72 26.49 -5.09
CA LYS A 204 -11.92 25.10 -4.61
C LYS A 204 -10.56 24.44 -4.42
N MET A 205 -10.36 23.70 -3.32
CA MET A 205 -9.07 23.06 -3.01
C MET A 205 -8.54 22.20 -4.16
N ILE A 206 -9.24 21.14 -4.53
CA ILE A 206 -9.07 20.41 -5.80
C ILE A 206 -10.32 19.56 -5.96
N GLY A 207 -10.92 19.52 -7.15
CA GLY A 207 -12.05 18.65 -7.39
C GLY A 207 -11.61 17.24 -7.78
N LEU A 208 -12.56 16.31 -7.67
CA LEU A 208 -12.35 14.93 -8.12
C LEU A 208 -12.05 14.89 -9.63
N THR A 209 -12.76 15.70 -10.42
CA THR A 209 -12.56 15.80 -11.87
C THR A 209 -11.13 16.17 -12.22
N GLU A 210 -10.57 17.19 -11.57
CA GLU A 210 -9.19 17.64 -11.79
C GLU A 210 -8.19 16.56 -11.39
N SER A 211 -8.45 15.85 -10.30
CA SER A 211 -7.60 14.75 -9.81
C SER A 211 -7.61 13.55 -10.78
N LEU A 212 -8.79 13.18 -11.29
CA LEU A 212 -8.94 12.10 -12.26
C LEU A 212 -8.33 12.48 -13.61
N ASN A 213 -8.54 13.71 -14.08
CA ASN A 213 -7.93 14.21 -15.31
C ASN A 213 -6.40 14.14 -15.24
N TYR A 214 -5.79 14.48 -14.10
CA TYR A 214 -4.34 14.34 -13.91
C TYR A 214 -3.90 12.88 -14.05
N ALA A 215 -4.60 11.94 -13.40
CA ALA A 215 -4.28 10.52 -13.50
C ALA A 215 -4.38 10.01 -14.96
N ASP A 216 -5.44 10.37 -15.67
CA ASP A 216 -5.67 9.98 -17.06
C ASP A 216 -4.60 10.55 -18.01
N VAL A 217 -4.27 11.84 -17.86
CA VAL A 217 -3.23 12.49 -18.65
C VAL A 217 -1.86 11.90 -18.37
N SER A 218 -1.56 11.60 -17.11
CA SER A 218 -0.28 11.01 -16.70
C SER A 218 -0.11 9.60 -17.30
N LEU A 219 -1.17 8.79 -17.29
CA LEU A 219 -1.18 7.48 -17.93
C LEU A 219 -1.06 7.58 -19.46
N ARG A 220 -1.77 8.53 -20.09
CA ARG A 220 -1.65 8.79 -21.53
C ARG A 220 -0.22 9.17 -21.90
N ASN A 221 0.39 10.09 -21.15
CA ASN A 221 1.77 10.50 -21.39
C ASN A 221 2.77 9.35 -21.18
N CYS A 222 2.50 8.44 -20.25
CA CYS A 222 3.29 7.20 -20.09
C CYS A 222 3.28 6.35 -21.35
N MET A 223 2.12 6.18 -21.98
CA MET A 223 2.01 5.41 -23.22
C MET A 223 2.65 6.15 -24.41
N GLU A 224 2.43 7.45 -24.52
CA GLU A 224 2.85 8.24 -25.68
C GLU A 224 4.35 8.60 -25.66
N PHE A 225 4.87 9.07 -24.52
CA PHE A 225 6.26 9.54 -24.39
C PHE A 225 7.12 8.58 -23.57
N GLY A 226 6.53 7.92 -22.57
CA GLY A 226 7.20 6.96 -21.69
C GLY A 226 7.42 5.58 -22.29
N GLY A 227 6.85 5.28 -23.47
CA GLY A 227 6.90 3.95 -24.08
C GLY A 227 6.25 2.86 -23.23
N GLY A 228 5.29 3.22 -22.37
CA GLY A 228 4.66 2.31 -21.40
C GLY A 228 5.52 1.96 -20.19
N SER A 229 6.66 2.64 -19.98
CA SER A 229 7.54 2.39 -18.84
C SER A 229 6.93 2.89 -17.53
N LEU A 230 6.57 1.96 -16.63
CA LEU A 230 6.09 2.29 -15.29
C LEU A 230 7.13 3.04 -14.44
N ALA A 231 8.42 2.76 -14.63
CA ALA A 231 9.49 3.46 -13.93
C ALA A 231 9.60 4.93 -14.38
N TRP A 232 9.42 5.20 -15.68
CA TRP A 232 9.35 6.56 -16.21
C TRP A 232 8.14 7.31 -15.65
N TYR A 233 6.97 6.64 -15.63
CA TYR A 233 5.73 7.18 -15.06
C TYR A 233 5.91 7.53 -13.59
N GLU A 234 6.37 6.59 -12.78
CA GLU A 234 6.56 6.78 -11.33
C GLU A 234 7.51 7.96 -11.03
N ARG A 235 8.62 8.07 -11.78
CA ARG A 235 9.57 9.18 -11.62
C ARG A 235 8.92 10.53 -11.90
N ASN A 236 8.22 10.65 -13.04
CA ASN A 236 7.61 11.91 -13.45
C ASN A 236 6.44 12.29 -12.54
N ASP A 237 5.60 11.32 -12.18
CA ASP A 237 4.49 11.52 -11.26
C ASP A 237 4.97 11.93 -9.85
N LYS A 238 6.00 11.28 -9.31
CA LYS A 238 6.61 11.71 -8.03
C LYS A 238 7.17 13.12 -8.11
N LEU A 239 7.81 13.48 -9.22
CA LEU A 239 8.35 14.82 -9.42
C LEU A 239 7.23 15.88 -9.42
N THR A 240 6.19 15.68 -10.21
CA THR A 240 5.05 16.61 -10.29
C THR A 240 4.32 16.72 -8.95
N ARG A 241 4.02 15.60 -8.29
CA ARG A 241 3.37 15.61 -6.96
C ARG A 241 4.26 16.23 -5.89
N GLY A 242 5.59 16.04 -5.96
CA GLY A 242 6.55 16.67 -5.07
C GLY A 242 6.60 18.20 -5.22
N LYS A 243 6.50 18.70 -6.46
CA LYS A 243 6.38 20.14 -6.74
C LYS A 243 5.04 20.70 -6.27
N MET A 244 3.93 20.04 -6.60
CA MET A 244 2.60 20.40 -6.13
C MET A 244 2.56 20.51 -4.59
N ALA A 245 3.09 19.52 -3.87
CA ALA A 245 3.14 19.56 -2.41
C ALA A 245 4.00 20.73 -1.88
N SER A 246 5.02 21.14 -2.61
CA SER A 246 5.85 22.29 -2.23
C SER A 246 5.15 23.62 -2.45
N LEU A 247 4.35 23.75 -3.51
CA LEU A 247 3.49 24.91 -3.78
C LEU A 247 2.37 25.02 -2.74
N VAL A 248 1.71 23.90 -2.40
CA VAL A 248 0.69 23.87 -1.34
C VAL A 248 1.26 24.32 0.01
N ARG A 249 2.48 23.89 0.37
CA ARG A 249 3.16 24.36 1.59
C ARG A 249 3.49 25.85 1.59
N ARG A 250 3.54 26.50 0.42
CA ARG A 250 3.75 27.94 0.27
C ARG A 250 2.45 28.74 0.32
N GLY A 251 1.31 28.07 0.49
CA GLY A 251 0.00 28.70 0.55
C GLY A 251 -0.79 28.64 -0.75
N ASP A 252 -0.27 27.98 -1.79
CA ASP A 252 -1.05 27.77 -3.01
C ASP A 252 -2.17 26.76 -2.75
N ASN A 253 -3.32 27.03 -3.34
CA ASN A 253 -4.42 26.08 -3.39
C ASN A 253 -4.01 24.82 -4.19
N ALA A 254 -4.51 23.63 -3.84
CA ALA A 254 -4.06 22.40 -4.48
C ALA A 254 -4.37 22.34 -6.00
N CYS A 255 -5.44 22.98 -6.46
CA CYS A 255 -5.82 23.04 -7.87
C CYS A 255 -4.82 23.88 -8.68
N THR A 256 -4.47 25.08 -8.18
CA THR A 256 -3.48 25.97 -8.80
C THR A 256 -2.08 25.38 -8.69
N ALA A 257 -1.74 24.82 -7.53
CA ALA A 257 -0.48 24.10 -7.32
C ALA A 257 -0.29 22.94 -8.31
N LEU A 258 -1.35 22.16 -8.60
CA LEU A 258 -1.28 21.08 -9.58
C LEU A 258 -1.05 21.61 -11.00
N ALA A 259 -1.80 22.63 -11.40
CA ALA A 259 -1.65 23.25 -12.73
C ALA A 259 -0.24 23.82 -12.93
N THR A 260 0.29 24.56 -11.95
CA THR A 260 1.65 25.10 -11.98
C THR A 260 2.69 23.98 -11.96
N ALA A 261 2.53 22.95 -11.11
CA ALA A 261 3.47 21.83 -11.07
C ALA A 261 3.54 21.07 -12.40
N LEU A 262 2.40 20.88 -13.07
CA LEU A 262 2.32 20.30 -14.41
C LEU A 262 3.04 21.17 -15.44
N GLN A 263 2.82 22.48 -15.41
CA GLN A 263 3.51 23.42 -16.30
C GLN A 263 5.03 23.38 -16.08
N GLU A 264 5.48 23.33 -14.84
CA GLU A 264 6.90 23.27 -14.50
C GLU A 264 7.56 21.90 -14.73
N THR A 265 6.78 20.86 -15.02
CA THR A 265 7.30 19.49 -15.29
C THR A 265 6.95 19.01 -16.69
N HIS A 266 6.41 19.89 -17.55
CA HIS A 266 5.91 19.50 -18.86
C HIS A 266 7.02 18.92 -19.75
N LEU A 267 8.26 19.39 -19.64
CA LEU A 267 9.39 18.88 -20.43
C LEU A 267 9.71 17.44 -20.04
N GLU A 268 9.62 17.10 -18.76
CA GLU A 268 9.91 15.78 -18.19
C GLU A 268 8.83 14.78 -18.58
N TRP A 269 7.57 15.22 -18.66
CA TRP A 269 6.45 14.45 -19.20
C TRP A 269 6.51 14.25 -20.73
N ARG A 270 7.26 15.08 -21.45
CA ARG A 270 7.48 14.94 -22.91
C ARG A 270 8.84 14.31 -23.27
N SER A 271 9.72 14.16 -22.28
CA SER A 271 11.04 13.58 -22.48
C SER A 271 10.94 12.07 -22.56
N PRO A 272 11.43 11.43 -23.64
CA PRO A 272 11.49 9.98 -23.72
C PRO A 272 12.23 9.38 -22.52
N PRO A 273 11.95 8.12 -22.14
CA PRO A 273 12.75 7.44 -21.15
C PRO A 273 14.20 7.46 -21.61
N ALA A 274 15.08 8.04 -20.80
CA ALA A 274 16.51 7.91 -21.01
C ALA A 274 16.77 6.41 -21.13
N ARG A 275 17.32 5.96 -22.27
CA ARG A 275 17.72 4.57 -22.46
C ARG A 275 18.61 4.21 -21.29
N SER A 276 18.07 3.46 -20.32
CA SER A 276 18.88 2.97 -19.21
C SER A 276 19.98 2.14 -19.87
N LEU A 277 21.24 2.45 -19.58
CA LEU A 277 22.42 1.68 -20.00
C LEU A 277 22.48 0.29 -19.31
N GLU A 278 21.32 -0.26 -18.93
CA GLU A 278 21.16 -1.44 -18.08
C GLU A 278 20.78 -2.70 -18.89
N SER A 279 20.90 -2.69 -20.21
CA SER A 279 20.82 -3.91 -21.02
C SER A 279 22.15 -4.23 -21.72
N ALA A 280 23.23 -4.31 -20.95
CA ALA A 280 24.41 -5.07 -21.34
C ALA A 280 24.30 -6.47 -20.72
N GLY A 281 23.49 -7.34 -21.33
CA GLY A 281 23.22 -8.64 -20.73
C GLY A 281 22.32 -9.57 -21.53
N ALA A 282 22.57 -9.75 -22.83
CA ALA A 282 22.18 -10.96 -23.56
C ALA A 282 23.09 -11.09 -24.81
N PRO A 283 23.77 -12.24 -25.04
CA PRO A 283 24.55 -12.43 -26.25
C PRO A 283 23.63 -12.88 -27.39
N GLU A 284 23.32 -12.00 -28.33
CA GLU A 284 22.75 -12.42 -29.61
C GLU A 284 23.85 -12.87 -30.60
N PRO A 285 23.57 -13.87 -31.46
CA PRO A 285 24.57 -14.49 -32.30
C PRO A 285 25.01 -13.56 -33.43
N LYS A 286 26.33 -13.49 -33.63
CA LYS A 286 27.02 -12.66 -34.62
C LYS A 286 26.38 -12.79 -36.01
N ARG A 287 25.67 -11.74 -36.45
CA ARG A 287 25.43 -11.50 -37.87
C ARG A 287 26.61 -10.70 -38.43
N ARG A 288 27.36 -11.39 -39.29
CA ARG A 288 28.53 -10.91 -40.03
C ARG A 288 28.16 -9.66 -40.83
N VAL A 289 28.70 -8.50 -40.45
CA VAL A 289 28.73 -7.31 -41.30
C VAL A 289 30.18 -7.08 -41.70
N THR A 290 30.37 -6.99 -43.00
CA THR A 290 31.61 -6.74 -43.72
C THR A 290 32.24 -5.42 -43.30
N ALA A 291 33.58 -5.43 -43.31
CA ALA A 291 34.44 -4.32 -42.95
C ALA A 291 34.23 -3.10 -43.86
N ASP A 292 34.31 -1.91 -43.26
CA ASP A 292 34.91 -0.75 -43.88
C ASP A 292 35.79 -0.02 -42.83
N PRO A 293 37.06 0.31 -43.12
CA PRO A 293 38.01 0.78 -42.13
C PRO A 293 38.26 2.29 -42.29
N SER A 294 37.66 3.13 -41.46
CA SER A 294 38.26 4.44 -41.14
C SER A 294 37.55 5.11 -39.97
N ALA A 295 38.16 5.05 -38.78
CA ALA A 295 38.12 6.11 -37.77
C ALA A 295 38.87 5.63 -36.50
N THR A 296 40.18 5.88 -36.45
CA THR A 296 40.94 5.86 -35.20
C THR A 296 40.45 6.99 -34.28
N SER A 297 39.80 6.64 -33.18
CA SER A 297 39.57 7.55 -32.04
C SER A 297 40.70 7.40 -31.01
N PRO A 298 41.17 8.49 -30.39
CA PRO A 298 42.36 8.48 -29.54
C PRO A 298 42.08 7.91 -28.14
N ASN A 299 43.08 7.16 -27.67
CA ASN A 299 43.27 6.53 -26.36
C ASN A 299 42.37 7.02 -25.19
N LYS A 300 41.56 6.10 -24.65
CA LYS A 300 40.95 6.24 -23.32
C LYS A 300 42.07 6.21 -22.26
N ALA A 301 42.36 7.37 -21.68
CA ALA A 301 43.26 7.48 -20.52
C ALA A 301 42.74 6.65 -19.33
N PRO A 302 43.63 6.10 -18.49
CA PRO A 302 43.25 5.25 -17.36
C PRO A 302 42.33 5.98 -16.37
N ARG A 303 41.28 5.29 -15.91
CA ARG A 303 40.32 5.82 -14.93
C ARG A 303 40.99 5.90 -13.53
N LEU A 304 41.63 7.03 -13.23
CA LEU A 304 42.16 7.31 -11.90
C LEU A 304 41.02 7.53 -10.87
N GLN A 305 41.10 6.85 -9.73
CA GLN A 305 40.19 7.08 -8.60
C GLN A 305 40.40 8.48 -8.01
N THR A 306 39.32 9.18 -7.65
CA THR A 306 39.38 10.55 -7.11
C THR A 306 38.58 10.71 -5.83
N VAL A 307 38.93 11.73 -5.06
CA VAL A 307 38.25 12.14 -3.83
C VAL A 307 37.55 13.48 -4.06
N SER A 308 36.38 13.69 -3.44
CA SER A 308 35.61 14.93 -3.59
C SER A 308 35.95 16.01 -2.56
N MET A 309 36.57 15.62 -1.43
CA MET A 309 36.87 16.51 -0.30
C MET A 309 38.29 16.29 0.25
N ALA A 310 38.97 17.38 0.59
CA ALA A 310 40.24 17.37 1.28
C ALA A 310 40.05 17.17 2.80
N LYS A 311 41.14 16.79 3.49
CA LYS A 311 41.18 16.73 4.96
C LYS A 311 40.87 18.13 5.51
N GLY A 312 39.78 18.27 6.26
CA GLY A 312 39.27 19.57 6.75
C GLY A 312 38.01 20.09 6.02
N GLY A 313 37.35 19.27 5.20
CA GLY A 313 36.00 19.56 4.67
C GLY A 313 35.94 20.51 3.48
N ARG A 314 37.09 20.95 2.95
CA ARG A 314 37.16 21.77 1.73
C ARG A 314 37.02 20.92 0.47
N LYS A 315 36.27 21.41 -0.52
CA LYS A 315 36.02 20.71 -1.79
C LYS A 315 37.12 20.98 -2.81
N PHE A 316 37.39 20.00 -3.68
CA PHE A 316 38.28 20.19 -4.83
C PHE A 316 37.54 20.81 -6.02
N CYS A 317 38.21 21.70 -6.75
CA CYS A 317 37.67 22.28 -7.97
C CYS A 317 37.72 21.26 -9.11
N LYS A 318 36.56 20.72 -9.49
CA LYS A 318 36.44 19.76 -10.60
C LYS A 318 36.72 20.39 -11.97
N ALA A 319 36.36 21.65 -12.16
CA ALA A 319 36.64 22.37 -13.40
C ALA A 319 38.16 22.54 -13.63
N TYR A 320 38.93 22.79 -12.56
CA TYR A 320 40.39 22.80 -12.59
C TYR A 320 40.97 21.40 -12.87
N ASN A 321 40.50 20.38 -12.15
CA ASN A 321 41.04 19.02 -12.28
C ASN A 321 40.72 18.34 -13.62
N ASP A 322 39.51 18.52 -14.17
CA ASP A 322 39.09 17.88 -15.42
C ASP A 322 39.55 18.63 -16.68
N GLY A 323 40.43 19.63 -16.56
CA GLY A 323 40.98 20.38 -17.70
C GLY A 323 40.02 21.38 -18.36
N ARG A 324 38.84 21.63 -17.76
CA ARG A 324 37.85 22.60 -18.26
C ARG A 324 38.25 24.06 -18.00
N GLY A 325 39.22 24.28 -17.10
CA GLY A 325 39.61 25.60 -16.62
C GLY A 325 38.62 26.13 -15.58
N CYS A 326 39.12 26.86 -14.58
CA CYS A 326 38.27 27.49 -13.58
C CYS A 326 38.27 29.02 -13.78
N ASN A 327 37.12 29.56 -14.15
CA ASN A 327 36.95 30.99 -14.44
C ASN A 327 36.46 31.81 -13.22
N ARG A 328 36.44 31.20 -12.02
CA ARG A 328 35.99 31.86 -10.78
C ARG A 328 37.20 32.41 -10.02
N SER A 329 37.24 33.72 -9.77
CA SER A 329 38.30 34.39 -9.00
C SER A 329 37.71 35.29 -7.90
N PRO A 330 37.99 35.04 -6.60
CA PRO A 330 38.67 33.87 -6.05
C PRO A 330 37.77 32.61 -6.10
N CYS A 331 38.34 31.45 -6.46
CA CYS A 331 37.60 30.19 -6.47
C CYS A 331 37.35 29.70 -5.03
N PRO A 332 36.11 29.33 -4.65
CA PRO A 332 35.81 28.79 -3.32
C PRO A 332 36.34 27.36 -3.12
N ASP A 333 36.68 26.67 -4.21
CA ASP A 333 37.14 25.28 -4.21
C ASP A 333 38.67 25.19 -4.40
N LEU A 334 39.30 24.15 -3.87
CA LEU A 334 40.75 23.96 -3.91
C LEU A 334 41.24 23.60 -5.33
N HIS A 335 42.20 24.39 -5.84
CA HIS A 335 42.92 24.12 -7.09
C HIS A 335 44.12 23.21 -6.83
N THR A 336 43.85 21.95 -6.48
CA THR A 336 44.85 20.91 -6.23
C THR A 336 44.37 19.57 -6.77
N CYS A 337 45.30 18.67 -7.06
CA CYS A 337 45.00 17.36 -7.63
C CYS A 337 44.13 16.50 -6.71
N ASP A 338 43.03 15.97 -7.26
CA ASP A 338 42.00 15.21 -6.52
C ASP A 338 42.14 13.68 -6.62
N VAL A 339 43.24 13.18 -7.20
CA VAL A 339 43.53 11.74 -7.33
C VAL A 339 43.75 11.10 -5.97
N ARG A 340 43.15 9.93 -5.76
CA ARG A 340 43.26 9.13 -4.53
C ARG A 340 44.55 8.32 -4.58
N LEU A 341 45.47 8.59 -3.66
CA LEU A 341 46.69 7.80 -3.48
C LEU A 341 46.39 6.46 -2.81
N PRO A 342 47.29 5.45 -2.89
CA PRO A 342 47.13 4.17 -2.20
C PRO A 342 46.97 4.29 -0.67
N SER A 343 47.50 5.36 -0.07
CA SER A 343 47.30 5.70 1.34
C SER A 343 45.87 6.12 1.69
N GLY A 344 44.98 6.26 0.70
CA GLY A 344 43.62 6.75 0.85
C GLY A 344 43.50 8.28 0.91
N ALA A 345 44.61 9.00 0.99
CA ALA A 345 44.64 10.46 0.94
C ALA A 345 44.55 10.99 -0.50
N ALA A 346 44.12 12.25 -0.65
CA ALA A 346 44.19 12.95 -1.93
C ALA A 346 45.64 13.40 -2.22
N CYS A 347 46.02 13.43 -3.50
CA CYS A 347 47.34 13.86 -3.96
C CYS A 347 47.67 15.30 -3.52
N ASN A 348 46.69 16.21 -3.57
CA ASN A 348 46.83 17.62 -3.15
C ASN A 348 47.94 18.42 -3.85
N SER A 349 48.55 17.90 -4.93
CA SER A 349 49.55 18.64 -5.70
C SER A 349 48.94 19.89 -6.35
N THR A 350 49.64 21.03 -6.27
CA THR A 350 49.31 22.25 -7.02
C THR A 350 49.99 22.31 -8.40
N GLN A 351 50.93 21.39 -8.66
CA GLN A 351 51.76 21.40 -9.87
C GLN A 351 51.13 20.66 -11.05
N HIS A 352 50.11 19.83 -10.81
CA HIS A 352 49.44 19.06 -11.85
C HIS A 352 47.96 18.86 -11.53
N THR A 353 47.17 18.61 -12.57
CA THR A 353 45.77 18.18 -12.46
C THR A 353 45.68 16.66 -12.55
N ARG A 354 44.48 16.08 -12.32
CA ARG A 354 44.28 14.63 -12.46
C ARG A 354 44.65 14.08 -13.85
N LEU A 355 44.64 14.91 -14.90
CA LEU A 355 44.99 14.51 -16.27
C LEU A 355 46.50 14.28 -16.44
N GLN A 356 47.31 14.85 -15.55
CA GLN A 356 48.77 14.82 -15.57
C GLN A 356 49.34 14.07 -14.37
N HIS A 357 48.50 13.37 -13.60
CA HIS A 357 48.95 12.63 -12.44
C HIS A 357 49.75 11.40 -12.89
N PRO A 358 50.97 11.17 -12.37
CA PRO A 358 51.74 9.97 -12.68
C PRO A 358 50.95 8.73 -12.21
N ALA A 359 50.78 7.74 -13.10
CA ALA A 359 50.02 6.53 -12.81
C ALA A 359 50.64 5.69 -11.68
#